data_AF-A0A835RXQ4-F1
#
_entry.id   AF-A0A835RXQ4-F1
#
_cell.length_a   1.000
_cell.length_b   1.000
_cell.length_c   1.000
_cell.angle_alpha   90.00
_cell.angle_beta   90.00
_cell.angle_gamma   90.00
#
_symmetry.space_group_name_H-M   'P 1'
#
loop_
_entity.id
_entity.type
_entity.pdbx_description
1 polymer ?
#
loop_
_entity_poly.entity_id
_entity_poly.type
_entity_poly.pdbx_seq_one_letter_code
_entity_poly.pdbx_strand_id
1 'polypeptide(L)' 'MGASSWPSATEILDAKTKVSEMSGREVEDVKVVVSPYRICPLGAHIDHQVDEMALHDVQEVWIK' A
#
# COMPACT_ATOMS: atom_id res chain seq x y z
N MET A 1 3.68 -15.92 15.15
CA MET A 1 2.37 -15.48 14.63
C MET A 1 2.56 -15.27 13.14
N GLY A 2 1.95 -16.11 12.30
CA GLY A 2 2.09 -15.99 10.85
C GLY A 2 1.49 -14.66 10.42
N ALA A 3 2.29 -13.77 9.84
CA ALA A 3 1.79 -12.52 9.29
C ALA A 3 0.79 -12.88 8.19
N SER A 4 -0.48 -12.54 8.40
CA SER A 4 -1.46 -12.50 7.32
C SER A 4 -0.90 -11.59 6.23
N SER A 5 -0.73 -12.09 5.01
CA SER A 5 -0.21 -11.28 3.91
C SER A 5 -1.23 -10.20 3.57
N TRP A 6 -0.86 -8.94 3.78
CA TRP A 6 -1.62 -7.80 3.31
C TRP A 6 -1.00 -7.25 2.02
N PRO A 7 -1.81 -6.86 1.02
CA PRO A 7 -3.26 -6.97 0.99
C PRO A 7 -3.71 -8.41 0.76
N SER A 8 -4.89 -8.76 1.26
CA SER A 8 -5.49 -10.05 0.98
C SER A 8 -5.83 -10.17 -0.51
N ALA A 9 -5.92 -11.41 -1.01
CA ALA A 9 -6.31 -11.66 -2.40
C ALA A 9 -7.68 -11.03 -2.74
N THR A 10 -8.61 -11.00 -1.78
CA THR A 10 -9.92 -10.37 -1.93
C THR A 10 -9.84 -8.85 -2.08
N GLU A 11 -9.00 -8.18 -1.28
CA GLU A 11 -8.77 -6.74 -1.39
C GLU A 11 -8.12 -6.38 -2.74
N ILE A 12 -7.16 -7.18 -3.20
CA ILE A 12 -6.53 -7.00 -4.53
C ILE A 12 -7.58 -7.15 -5.64
N LEU A 13 -8.44 -8.16 -5.57
CA LEU A 13 -9.48 -8.39 -6.57
C LEU A 13 -10.50 -7.25 -6.60
N ASP A 14 -10.99 -6.81 -5.44
CA ASP A 14 -11.95 -5.70 -5.35
C ASP A 14 -11.38 -4.40 -5.95
N ALA A 15 -10.11 -4.09 -5.64
CA ALA A 15 -9.42 -2.93 -6.22
C ALA A 15 -9.30 -3.04 -7.76
N LYS A 16 -8.94 -4.22 -8.28
CA LYS A 16 -8.82 -4.44 -9.73
C LYS A 16 -10.18 -4.30 -10.45
N THR A 17 -11.25 -4.86 -9.89
CA THR A 17 -12.60 -4.78 -10.48
C THR A 17 -13.07 -3.34 -10.61
N LYS A 18 -12.93 -2.54 -9.55
CA LYS A 18 -13.32 -1.11 -9.58
C LYS A 18 -12.59 -0.33 -10.66
N VAL A 19 -11.30 -0.57 -10.83
CA VAL A 19 -10.49 0.10 -11.86
C VAL A 19 -10.85 -0.36 -13.25
N SER A 20 -11.06 -1.67 -13.43
CA SER A 20 -11.51 -2.26 -14.69
C SER A 20 -12.80 -1.57 -15.16
N GLU A 21 -13.79 -1.45 -14.27
CA GLU A 21 -15.05 -0.73 -14.54
C GLU A 21 -14.81 0.75 -14.88
N MET A 22 -13.96 1.45 -14.12
CA MET A 22 -13.66 2.87 -14.35
C MET A 22 -12.87 3.14 -15.65
N SER A 23 -12.03 2.20 -16.07
CA SER A 23 -11.12 2.35 -17.20
C SER A 23 -11.61 1.68 -18.49
N GLY A 24 -12.63 0.82 -18.40
CA GLY A 24 -13.11 0.00 -19.52
C GLY A 24 -12.12 -1.08 -19.98
N ARG A 25 -11.14 -1.43 -19.13
CA ARG A 25 -10.13 -2.46 -19.40
C ARG A 25 -10.50 -3.77 -18.69
N GLU A 26 -9.97 -4.88 -19.16
CA GLU A 26 -10.14 -6.17 -18.50
C GLU A 26 -9.42 -6.20 -17.13
N VAL A 27 -9.94 -7.00 -16.19
CA VAL A 27 -9.41 -7.12 -14.81
C VAL A 27 -7.98 -7.67 -14.81
N GLU A 28 -7.64 -8.52 -15.79
CA GLU A 28 -6.30 -9.08 -15.97
C GLU A 28 -5.26 -8.02 -16.34
N ASP A 29 -5.66 -6.95 -17.04
CA ASP A 29 -4.78 -5.88 -17.48
C ASP A 29 -4.41 -4.90 -16.35
N VAL A 30 -5.24 -4.82 -15.30
CA VAL A 30 -5.00 -3.94 -14.15
C VAL A 30 -3.83 -4.46 -13.32
N LYS A 31 -2.87 -3.60 -12.99
CA LYS A 31 -1.72 -3.97 -12.13
C LYS A 31 -1.78 -3.22 -10.81
N VAL A 32 -1.50 -3.93 -9.72
CA VAL A 32 -1.52 -3.41 -8.35
C VAL A 32 -0.09 -3.30 -7.83
N VAL A 33 0.27 -2.13 -7.33
CA VAL A 33 1.53 -1.89 -6.62
C VAL A 33 1.19 -1.47 -5.20
N VAL A 34 1.82 -2.14 -4.24
CA VAL A 34 1.59 -1.90 -2.82
C VAL A 34 2.78 -1.14 -2.26
N SER A 35 2.51 -0.01 -1.60
CA SER A 35 3.54 0.78 -0.91
C SER A 35 3.10 1.03 0.53
N PRO A 36 3.79 0.46 1.52
CA PRO A 36 3.62 0.86 2.90
C PRO A 36 3.90 2.36 3.05
N TYR A 37 2.92 3.11 3.52
CA TYR A 37 3.12 4.42 4.12
C TYR A 37 3.86 4.26 5.45
N ARG A 38 4.64 5.25 5.90
CA ARG A 38 5.34 5.15 7.18
C ARG A 38 4.96 6.32 8.07
N ILE A 39 4.27 6.04 9.18
CA ILE A 39 4.05 7.02 10.24
C ILE A 39 5.29 7.01 11.13
N CYS A 40 5.89 8.18 11.30
CA CYS A 40 6.86 8.41 12.36
C CYS A 40 6.12 8.74 13.67
N PRO A 41 6.20 7.88 14.71
CA PRO A 41 5.56 8.16 15.99
C PRO A 41 6.25 9.28 16.80
N LEU A 42 7.48 9.67 16.43
CA LEU A 42 8.35 10.58 17.19
C LEU A 42 8.30 12.06 16.76
N GLY A 43 7.37 12.43 15.88
CA GLY A 43 7.18 13.81 15.44
C GLY A 43 8.00 14.20 14.21
N ALA A 44 7.55 15.25 13.52
CA ALA A 44 8.20 15.75 12.32
C ALA A 44 9.51 16.50 12.66
N HIS A 45 10.48 16.45 11.74
CA HIS A 45 11.72 17.23 11.72
C HIS A 45 12.98 16.61 12.36
N ILE A 46 12.96 15.34 12.77
CA ILE A 46 14.16 14.58 13.21
C ILE A 46 14.71 13.63 12.13
N ASP A 47 14.04 13.54 10.99
CA ASP A 47 14.37 12.72 9.82
C ASP A 47 15.77 13.02 9.22
N HIS A 48 16.31 14.21 9.48
CA HIS A 48 17.66 14.61 9.07
C HIS A 48 18.71 14.51 10.19
N GLN A 49 18.32 14.19 11.43
CA GLN A 49 19.18 14.26 12.62
C GLN A 49 19.48 12.90 13.25
N VAL A 50 18.74 11.86 12.91
CA VAL A 50 18.94 10.51 13.46
C VAL A 50 18.98 9.47 12.34
N ASP A 51 20.08 8.71 12.27
CA ASP A 51 20.33 7.69 11.24
C ASP A 51 19.38 6.48 11.33
N GLU A 52 18.65 6.32 12.44
CA GLU A 52 17.74 5.18 12.64
C GLU A 52 16.44 5.63 13.34
N MET A 53 15.34 5.55 12.60
CA MET A 53 13.99 5.83 13.11
C MET A 53 13.15 4.55 13.06
N ALA A 54 12.53 4.19 14.19
CA ALA A 54 11.50 3.17 14.25
C ALA A 54 10.23 3.73 13.55
N LEU A 55 10.05 3.35 12.28
CA LEU A 55 8.89 3.73 11.48
C LEU A 55 7.78 2.68 11.67
N HIS A 56 6.55 3.13 11.86
CA HIS A 56 5.38 2.26 11.81
C HIS A 56 4.77 2.29 10.41
N ASP A 57 4.56 1.12 9.82
CA ASP A 57 3.96 1.01 8.49
C ASP A 57 2.43 1.22 8.57
N VAL A 58 1.94 2.24 7.88
CA VAL A 58 0.57 2.32 7.33
C VAL A 58 0.64 1.90 5.87
N GLN A 59 -0.44 1.65 5.14
CA GLN A 59 -0.31 1.00 3.82
C GLN A 59 -1.23 1.60 2.76
N GLU A 60 -0.71 1.80 1.54
CA GLU A 60 -1.42 2.37 0.39
C GLU A 60 -1.31 1.48 -0.85
N VAL A 61 -2.35 1.50 -1.69
CA VAL A 61 -2.45 0.70 -2.91
C VAL A 61 -2.54 1.62 -4.13
N TRP A 62 -1.63 1.43 -5.07
CA TRP A 62 -1.55 2.20 -6.32
C TRP A 62 -1.91 1.31 -7.51
N ILE A 63 -2.61 1.90 -8.47
CA ILE A 63 -3.17 1.22 -9.63
C ILE A 63 -2.65 1.93 -10.88
N LYS A 64 -2.07 1.17 -11.83
CA LYS A 64 -1.58 1.65 -13.13
C LYS A 64 -2.35 1.04 -14.28
#